data_AF-A0A142WW55-F1
#
_entry.id   AF-A0A142WW55-F1
#
_cell.length_a   1.000
_cell.length_b   1.000
_cell.length_c   1.000
_cell.angle_alpha   90.00
_cell.angle_beta   90.00
_cell.angle_gamma   90.00
#
_symmetry.space_group_name_H-M   'P 1'
#
loop_
_entity.id
_entity.type
_entity.pdbx_description
1 polymer ?
#
loop_
_entity_poly.entity_id
_entity_poly.type
_entity_poly.pdbx_seq_one_letter_code
_entity_poly.pdbx_strand_id
1 'polypeptide(L)'
;MTDPSANTRILGQHLDGETIDLVRGRFVDYVSHGSTLTRCRLVLHGPARGVVFHEGTFIDCEFVFRKPFKGFSWSHTVLRGCRFVGEIDNCQFGPRGLPASRGAPGAVERCDFSQAKLGWCEFYGCDVDGLRFPGWPTFIVRSPLEHQSEWMSIPFPESYAAVEQKMIGGLVPDMDVTGLAAVSQNAVAISRQHGVSVDSLRTLLGRHSFLST
;
A
#
# COMPACT_ATOMS: atom_id res chain seq x y z
N MET A 1 -2.76 -10.26 29.94
CA MET A 1 -4.05 -9.80 29.40
C MET A 1 -4.02 -8.28 29.47
N THR A 2 -3.77 -7.61 28.36
CA THR A 2 -3.62 -6.13 28.31
C THR A 2 -4.97 -5.45 28.52
N ASP A 3 -4.97 -4.39 29.33
CA ASP A 3 -6.14 -3.57 29.62
C ASP A 3 -6.71 -2.98 28.32
N PRO A 4 -7.98 -3.27 27.95
CA PRO A 4 -8.61 -2.75 26.73
C PRO A 4 -8.76 -1.21 26.70
N SER A 5 -8.39 -0.52 27.78
CA SER A 5 -8.37 0.94 27.89
C SER A 5 -7.01 1.60 27.63
N ALA A 6 -5.92 0.84 27.48
CA ALA A 6 -4.60 1.41 27.17
C ALA A 6 -4.30 1.35 25.66
N ASN A 7 -3.73 2.42 25.11
CA ASN A 7 -3.09 2.36 23.79
C ASN A 7 -1.63 1.88 23.91
N THR A 8 -1.19 1.14 22.91
CA THR A 8 0.21 0.80 22.71
C THR A 8 0.95 2.04 22.21
N ARG A 9 2.03 2.42 22.92
CA ARG A 9 2.87 3.56 22.56
C ARG A 9 4.34 3.13 22.53
N ILE A 10 4.88 2.97 21.33
CA ILE A 10 6.28 2.65 21.06
C ILE A 10 6.92 3.92 20.49
N LEU A 11 7.66 4.64 21.33
CA LEU A 11 8.20 5.96 21.02
C LEU A 11 9.70 6.00 21.32
N GLY A 12 10.53 6.20 20.29
CA GLY A 12 12.00 6.18 20.42
C GLY A 12 12.58 4.86 20.90
N GLN A 13 11.87 3.74 20.73
CA GLN A 13 12.27 2.43 21.24
C GLN A 13 12.87 1.55 20.15
N HIS A 14 13.72 0.61 20.56
CA HIS A 14 14.19 -0.48 19.72
C HIS A 14 13.59 -1.79 20.21
N LEU A 15 12.83 -2.49 19.36
CA LEU A 15 12.23 -3.79 19.68
C LEU A 15 12.68 -4.82 18.65
N ASP A 16 12.89 -6.06 19.10
CA ASP A 16 13.37 -7.16 18.26
C ASP A 16 12.61 -8.46 18.53
N GLY A 17 12.09 -9.08 17.47
CA GLY A 17 11.44 -10.40 17.54
C GLY A 17 10.09 -10.42 18.27
N GLU A 18 9.54 -9.26 18.63
CA GLU A 18 8.30 -9.18 19.41
C GLU A 18 7.04 -9.36 18.56
N THR A 19 5.99 -9.91 19.18
CA THR A 19 4.64 -9.85 18.62
C THR A 19 3.86 -8.73 19.29
N ILE A 20 3.43 -7.76 18.50
CA ILE A 20 2.79 -6.53 18.96
C ILE A 20 1.37 -6.49 18.39
N ASP A 21 0.38 -6.55 19.26
CA ASP A 21 -1.00 -6.32 18.88
C ASP A 21 -1.32 -4.83 18.87
N LEU A 22 -1.86 -4.35 17.74
CA LEU A 22 -2.29 -2.98 17.54
C LEU A 22 -3.77 -2.92 17.17
N VAL A 23 -4.40 -1.80 17.47
CA VAL A 23 -5.79 -1.46 17.19
C VAL A 23 -6.77 -2.45 17.84
N ARG A 24 -6.46 -2.93 19.05
CA ARG A 24 -7.37 -3.76 19.87
C ARG A 24 -8.36 -2.92 20.66
N GLY A 25 -7.93 -1.75 21.11
CA GLY A 25 -8.67 -0.86 22.00
C GLY A 25 -9.46 0.22 21.26
N ARG A 26 -9.96 1.18 22.05
CA ARG A 26 -10.67 2.36 21.52
C ARG A 26 -9.74 3.51 21.14
N PHE A 27 -8.52 3.50 21.67
CA PHE A 27 -7.55 4.56 21.49
C PHE A 27 -6.61 4.27 20.31
N VAL A 28 -5.97 5.33 19.81
CA VAL A 28 -5.01 5.25 18.71
C VAL A 28 -3.68 4.74 19.26
N ASP A 29 -3.13 3.71 18.62
CA ASP A 29 -1.79 3.22 18.91
C ASP A 29 -0.73 3.99 18.14
N TYR A 30 0.47 4.07 18.70
CA TYR A 30 1.58 4.84 18.13
C TYR A 30 2.84 4.00 18.04
N VAL A 31 3.45 3.97 16.86
CA VAL A 31 4.85 3.56 16.66
C VAL A 31 5.55 4.69 15.94
N SER A 32 6.38 5.43 16.67
CA SER A 32 6.88 6.73 16.19
C SER A 32 8.19 7.20 16.85
N HIS A 33 8.60 8.43 16.55
CA HIS A 33 9.72 9.14 17.15
C HIS A 33 11.05 8.38 16.98
N GLY A 34 11.34 7.91 15.77
CA GLY A 34 12.56 7.18 15.48
C GLY A 34 12.57 5.73 15.99
N SER A 35 11.42 5.18 16.39
CA SER A 35 11.36 3.78 16.84
C SER A 35 11.83 2.83 15.74
N THR A 36 12.59 1.82 16.12
CA THR A 36 13.09 0.78 15.22
C THR A 36 12.59 -0.58 15.67
N LEU A 37 11.85 -1.26 14.81
CA LEU A 37 11.35 -2.61 15.04
C LEU A 37 12.04 -3.54 14.05
N THR A 38 12.61 -4.64 14.55
CA THR A 38 13.32 -5.63 13.73
C THR A 38 12.72 -7.02 13.97
N ARG A 39 12.42 -7.77 12.90
CA ARG A 39 11.83 -9.12 13.01
C ARG A 39 10.56 -9.20 13.86
N CYS A 40 9.87 -8.07 14.06
CA CYS A 40 8.65 -8.02 14.84
C CYS A 40 7.44 -8.45 14.00
N ARG A 41 6.44 -9.01 14.66
CA ARG A 41 5.13 -9.32 14.06
C ARG A 41 4.09 -8.33 14.59
N LEU A 42 3.60 -7.46 13.72
CA LEU A 42 2.58 -6.47 14.04
C LEU A 42 1.21 -6.99 13.61
N VAL A 43 0.32 -7.24 14.57
CA VAL A 43 -1.04 -7.74 14.30
C VAL A 43 -2.04 -6.60 14.49
N LEU A 44 -2.62 -6.14 13.38
CA LEU A 44 -3.57 -5.03 13.36
C LEU A 44 -5.01 -5.56 13.38
N HIS A 45 -5.73 -5.28 14.46
CA HIS A 45 -7.08 -5.81 14.71
C HIS A 45 -8.22 -4.91 14.19
N GLY A 46 -7.89 -3.69 13.78
CA GLY A 46 -8.86 -2.66 13.43
C GLY A 46 -8.45 -1.79 12.24
N PRO A 47 -9.19 -0.69 11.99
CA PRO A 47 -8.97 0.16 10.84
C PRO A 47 -7.72 1.04 10.98
N ALA A 48 -7.23 1.53 9.84
CA ALA A 48 -6.06 2.40 9.73
C ALA A 48 -6.09 3.63 10.65
N ARG A 49 -7.24 4.26 10.83
CA ARG A 49 -7.42 5.40 11.76
C ARG A 49 -7.08 5.12 13.22
N GLY A 50 -6.94 3.84 13.59
CA GLY A 50 -6.60 3.42 14.95
C GLY A 50 -5.11 3.26 15.21
N VAL A 51 -4.24 3.58 14.23
CA VAL A 51 -2.79 3.51 14.40
C VAL A 51 -2.10 4.68 13.71
N VAL A 52 -0.97 5.11 14.27
CA VAL A 52 -0.04 6.04 13.65
C VAL A 52 1.33 5.38 13.56
N PHE A 53 1.80 5.23 12.32
CA PHE A 53 3.18 4.92 11.98
C PHE A 53 3.82 6.19 11.43
N HIS A 54 4.77 6.78 12.15
CA HIS A 54 5.40 8.04 11.75
C HIS A 54 6.84 8.10 12.24
N GLU A 55 7.81 8.29 11.33
CA GLU A 55 9.24 8.21 11.64
C GLU A 55 9.63 6.87 12.30
N GLY A 56 8.94 5.79 11.92
CA GLY A 56 9.26 4.44 12.34
C GLY A 56 10.14 3.74 11.30
N THR A 57 11.05 2.89 11.77
CA THR A 57 11.84 1.99 10.92
C THR A 57 11.47 0.54 11.21
N PHE A 58 11.05 -0.18 10.19
CA PHE A 58 10.65 -1.58 10.27
C PHE A 58 11.56 -2.40 9.36
N ILE A 59 12.25 -3.38 9.95
CA ILE A 59 13.22 -4.22 9.26
C ILE A 59 12.79 -5.68 9.44
N ASP A 60 12.58 -6.39 8.34
CA ASP A 60 12.18 -7.81 8.33
C ASP A 60 10.94 -8.10 9.20
N CYS A 61 10.05 -7.11 9.33
CA CYS A 61 8.83 -7.22 10.13
C CYS A 61 7.68 -7.82 9.31
N GLU A 62 6.71 -8.40 9.99
CA GLU A 62 5.48 -8.89 9.37
C GLU A 62 4.26 -8.12 9.86
N PHE A 63 3.52 -7.51 8.94
CA PHE A 63 2.25 -6.83 9.18
C PHE A 63 1.08 -7.75 8.84
N VAL A 64 0.24 -8.02 9.82
CA VAL A 64 -0.93 -8.92 9.69
C VAL A 64 -2.20 -8.14 9.96
N PHE A 65 -2.97 -7.87 8.91
CA PHE A 65 -4.24 -7.15 8.99
C PHE A 65 -5.39 -8.13 9.16
N ARG A 66 -6.03 -8.11 10.34
CA ARG A 66 -7.21 -8.97 10.64
C ARG A 66 -8.49 -8.46 10.00
N LYS A 67 -8.51 -7.20 9.56
CA LYS A 67 -9.61 -6.53 8.87
C LYS A 67 -9.04 -5.74 7.69
N PRO A 68 -9.87 -5.35 6.70
CA PRO A 68 -9.42 -4.49 5.61
C PRO A 68 -8.80 -3.19 6.14
N PHE A 69 -7.55 -2.94 5.75
CA PHE A 69 -6.77 -1.78 6.17
C PHE A 69 -6.74 -0.76 5.04
N LYS A 70 -7.36 0.40 5.26
CA LYS A 70 -7.68 1.33 4.17
C LYS A 70 -7.19 2.75 4.38
N GLY A 71 -6.79 3.42 3.30
CA GLY A 71 -6.59 4.88 3.32
C GLY A 71 -5.38 5.34 4.13
N PHE A 72 -4.35 4.50 4.27
CA PHE A 72 -3.19 4.81 5.11
C PHE A 72 -1.98 5.24 4.28
N SER A 73 -1.29 6.29 4.73
CA SER A 73 -0.05 6.75 4.12
C SER A 73 1.15 6.32 4.96
N TRP A 74 2.08 5.61 4.32
CA TRP A 74 3.35 5.16 4.89
C TRP A 74 4.51 6.10 4.54
N SER A 75 4.24 7.32 4.10
CA SER A 75 5.25 8.20 3.48
C SER A 75 6.36 8.68 4.42
N HIS A 76 6.19 8.54 5.73
CA HIS A 76 7.21 8.85 6.75
C HIS A 76 7.69 7.59 7.50
N THR A 77 7.49 6.42 6.91
CA THR A 77 7.90 5.14 7.50
C THR A 77 8.91 4.45 6.60
N VAL A 78 9.97 3.92 7.21
CA VAL A 78 10.95 3.08 6.52
C VAL A 78 10.54 1.62 6.67
N LEU A 79 10.29 0.95 5.55
CA LEU A 79 9.87 -0.43 5.44
C LEU A 79 10.94 -1.18 4.63
N ARG A 80 11.68 -2.09 5.27
CA ARG A 80 12.74 -2.87 4.64
C ARG A 80 12.53 -4.35 4.88
N GLY A 81 12.47 -5.15 3.83
CA GLY A 81 12.30 -6.60 3.97
C GLY A 81 10.97 -7.02 4.61
N CYS A 82 10.01 -6.10 4.72
CA CYS A 82 8.78 -6.33 5.48
C CYS A 82 7.78 -7.15 4.67
N ARG A 83 7.00 -8.00 5.35
CA ARG A 83 5.94 -8.80 4.76
C ARG A 83 4.57 -8.26 5.16
N PHE A 84 3.63 -8.23 4.21
CA PHE A 84 2.26 -7.77 4.42
C PHE A 84 1.26 -8.89 4.13
N VAL A 85 0.36 -9.14 5.07
CA VAL A 85 -0.64 -10.23 5.00
C VAL A 85 -2.02 -9.68 5.35
N GLY A 86 -3.00 -9.89 4.46
CA GLY A 86 -4.38 -9.42 4.65
C GLY A 86 -4.86 -8.49 3.53
N GLU A 87 -5.96 -7.79 3.77
CA GLU A 87 -6.55 -6.89 2.75
C GLU A 87 -6.09 -5.45 2.99
N ILE A 88 -5.50 -4.84 1.97
CA ILE A 88 -4.95 -3.48 2.00
C ILE A 88 -5.52 -2.73 0.81
N ASP A 89 -6.17 -1.60 1.06
CA ASP A 89 -6.95 -0.91 0.04
C ASP A 89 -6.72 0.61 0.11
N ASN A 90 -6.49 1.27 -1.01
CA ASN A 90 -6.26 2.71 -1.06
C ASN A 90 -5.14 3.20 -0.12
N CYS A 91 -4.03 2.46 -0.01
CA CYS A 91 -2.88 2.82 0.82
C CYS A 91 -1.72 3.33 -0.04
N GLN A 92 -0.89 4.21 0.55
CA GLN A 92 0.25 4.84 -0.11
C GLN A 92 1.55 4.38 0.53
N PHE A 93 2.46 3.81 -0.25
CA PHE A 93 3.77 3.33 0.19
C PHE A 93 4.90 4.19 -0.37
N GLY A 94 5.97 4.34 0.43
CA GLY A 94 7.15 5.11 0.04
C GLY A 94 6.95 6.63 0.12
N PRO A 95 8.04 7.39 -0.11
CA PRO A 95 8.03 8.83 0.06
C PRO A 95 7.26 9.49 -1.09
N ARG A 96 6.03 9.92 -0.81
CA ARG A 96 5.34 10.88 -1.68
C ARG A 96 6.11 12.19 -1.63
N GLY A 97 6.19 12.92 -2.75
CA GLY A 97 6.95 14.17 -2.92
C GLY A 97 6.52 15.34 -2.03
N LEU A 98 6.48 15.13 -0.72
CA LEU A 98 6.15 16.11 0.29
C LEU A 98 7.36 17.00 0.58
N PRO A 99 7.15 18.26 0.96
CA PRO A 99 8.22 19.14 1.40
C PRO A 99 8.98 18.52 2.58
N ALA A 100 10.30 18.67 2.61
CA ALA A 100 11.18 18.19 3.68
C ALA A 100 10.83 18.69 5.09
N SER A 101 9.92 19.66 5.22
CA SER A 101 9.45 20.22 6.49
C SER A 101 8.59 19.26 7.33
N ARG A 102 8.21 18.09 6.80
CA ARG A 102 7.38 17.08 7.50
C ARG A 102 8.16 15.90 8.10
N GLY A 103 9.48 16.04 8.25
CA GLY A 103 10.35 14.99 8.76
C GLY A 103 11.06 14.21 7.67
N ALA A 104 11.84 13.21 8.06
CA ALA A 104 12.60 12.41 7.10
C ALA A 104 11.65 11.63 6.17
N PRO A 105 11.94 11.55 4.86
CA PRO A 105 11.17 10.72 3.95
C PRO A 105 11.26 9.26 4.37
N GLY A 106 10.13 8.54 4.26
CA GLY A 106 10.09 7.09 4.39
C GLY A 106 10.76 6.39 3.20
N ALA A 107 10.73 5.07 3.24
CA ALA A 107 11.24 4.21 2.15
C ALA A 107 10.46 2.89 2.14
N VAL A 108 10.31 2.28 0.96
CA VAL A 108 9.83 0.90 0.84
C VAL A 108 10.82 0.12 -0.03
N GLU A 109 11.45 -0.89 0.56
CA GLU A 109 12.54 -1.62 -0.07
C GLU A 109 12.39 -3.11 0.23
N ARG A 110 12.48 -3.95 -0.81
CA ARG A 110 12.49 -5.42 -0.69
C ARG A 110 11.32 -6.01 0.10
N CYS A 111 10.15 -5.36 0.06
CA CYS A 111 8.97 -5.80 0.80
C CYS A 111 8.18 -6.87 0.02
N ASP A 112 7.53 -7.76 0.78
CA ASP A 112 6.72 -8.86 0.26
C ASP A 112 5.23 -8.62 0.53
N PHE A 113 4.49 -8.34 -0.54
CA PHE A 113 3.04 -8.20 -0.57
C PHE A 113 2.35 -9.44 -1.18
N SER A 114 3.05 -10.53 -1.47
CA SER A 114 2.49 -11.71 -2.16
C SER A 114 1.30 -12.37 -1.45
N GLN A 115 1.15 -12.14 -0.15
CA GLN A 115 0.02 -12.60 0.67
C GLN A 115 -0.96 -11.49 1.06
N ALA A 116 -0.78 -10.29 0.51
CA ALA A 116 -1.77 -9.23 0.61
C ALA A 116 -2.79 -9.36 -0.53
N LYS A 117 -4.00 -8.87 -0.29
CA LYS A 117 -4.92 -8.48 -1.37
C LYS A 117 -4.85 -6.98 -1.48
N LEU A 118 -4.21 -6.48 -2.54
CA LEU A 118 -4.09 -5.06 -2.77
C LEU A 118 -5.24 -4.56 -3.64
N GLY A 119 -5.82 -3.42 -3.26
CA GLY A 119 -6.74 -2.63 -4.08
C GLY A 119 -6.31 -1.17 -4.06
N TRP A 120 -6.24 -0.52 -5.21
CA TRP A 120 -5.88 0.90 -5.33
C TRP A 120 -4.67 1.35 -4.47
N CYS A 121 -3.64 0.52 -4.27
CA CYS A 121 -2.47 0.97 -3.49
C CYS A 121 -1.43 1.60 -4.41
N GLU A 122 -0.87 2.72 -3.97
CA GLU A 122 0.10 3.52 -4.71
C GLU A 122 1.50 3.37 -4.10
N PHE A 123 2.52 3.25 -4.95
CA PHE A 123 3.91 3.06 -4.55
C PHE A 123 4.75 4.20 -5.12
N TYR A 124 5.36 4.98 -4.24
CA TYR A 124 6.14 6.16 -4.58
C TYR A 124 7.62 5.97 -4.29
N GLY A 125 8.48 6.52 -5.16
CA GLY A 125 9.91 6.67 -4.89
C GLY A 125 10.64 5.37 -4.54
N CYS A 126 10.20 4.24 -5.08
CA CYS A 126 10.75 2.92 -4.77
C CYS A 126 11.14 2.13 -6.02
N ASP A 127 12.09 1.23 -5.86
CA ASP A 127 12.42 0.21 -6.85
C ASP A 127 11.34 -0.89 -6.84
N VAL A 128 10.47 -0.87 -7.84
CA VAL A 128 9.32 -1.79 -7.97
C VAL A 128 9.78 -3.22 -8.26
N ASP A 129 10.94 -3.42 -8.88
CA ASP A 129 11.49 -4.76 -9.16
C ASP A 129 12.00 -5.44 -7.89
N GLY A 130 12.39 -4.65 -6.90
CA GLY A 130 12.71 -5.14 -5.56
C GLY A 130 11.47 -5.59 -4.76
N LEU A 131 10.25 -5.24 -5.16
CA LEU A 131 9.03 -5.58 -4.44
C LEU A 131 8.39 -6.86 -4.97
N ARG A 132 7.83 -7.67 -4.06
CA ARG A 132 7.07 -8.86 -4.44
C ARG A 132 5.58 -8.60 -4.32
N PHE A 133 4.87 -8.60 -5.43
CA PHE A 133 3.43 -8.34 -5.46
C PHE A 133 2.58 -9.61 -5.39
N PRO A 134 1.29 -9.50 -5.02
CA PRO A 134 0.35 -10.60 -5.18
C PRO A 134 0.12 -10.89 -6.65
N GLY A 135 -0.14 -12.15 -6.98
CA GLY A 135 -0.62 -12.51 -8.32
C GLY A 135 -2.11 -12.20 -8.50
N TRP A 136 -2.62 -12.63 -9.65
CA TRP A 136 -4.02 -12.51 -10.03
C TRP A 136 -4.97 -12.96 -8.90
N PRO A 137 -6.05 -12.22 -8.59
CA PRO A 137 -6.66 -11.12 -9.35
C PRO A 137 -6.09 -9.73 -9.08
N THR A 138 -4.98 -9.62 -8.35
CA THR A 138 -4.28 -8.35 -8.25
C THR A 138 -3.42 -8.15 -9.49
N PHE A 139 -3.34 -6.92 -9.98
CA PHE A 139 -2.36 -6.55 -11.00
C PHE A 139 -1.73 -5.20 -10.67
N ILE A 140 -0.53 -4.99 -11.18
CA ILE A 140 0.28 -3.80 -10.92
C ILE A 140 0.49 -3.05 -12.23
N VAL A 141 0.11 -1.79 -12.27
CA VAL A 141 0.45 -0.84 -13.32
C VAL A 141 1.79 -0.22 -12.96
N ARG A 142 2.85 -0.60 -13.67
CA ARG A 142 4.22 -0.08 -13.47
C ARG A 142 4.42 1.18 -14.28
N SER A 143 5.18 2.13 -13.72
CA SER A 143 5.52 3.42 -14.34
C SER A 143 4.35 4.03 -15.12
N PRO A 144 3.18 4.24 -14.49
CA PRO A 144 1.96 4.57 -15.21
C PRO A 144 2.05 5.86 -16.03
N LEU A 145 2.94 6.79 -15.64
CA LEU A 145 3.20 8.03 -16.38
C LEU A 145 4.08 7.80 -17.61
N GLU A 146 5.03 6.87 -17.56
CA GLU A 146 5.88 6.51 -18.70
C GLU A 146 5.09 5.74 -19.75
N HIS A 147 4.18 4.87 -19.30
CA HIS A 147 3.28 4.08 -20.16
C HIS A 147 1.90 4.71 -20.34
N GLN A 148 1.74 6.02 -20.10
CA GLN A 148 0.44 6.69 -20.09
C GLN A 148 -0.35 6.43 -21.38
N SER A 149 0.25 6.63 -22.55
CA SER A 149 -0.43 6.43 -23.84
C SER A 149 -0.91 4.99 -24.04
N GLU A 150 -0.08 4.01 -23.67
CA GLU A 150 -0.43 2.59 -23.75
C GLU A 150 -1.55 2.24 -22.76
N TRP A 151 -1.43 2.70 -21.52
CA TRP A 151 -2.44 2.54 -20.48
C TRP A 151 -3.80 3.10 -20.89
N MET A 152 -3.81 4.31 -21.47
CA MET A 152 -5.03 4.97 -21.93
C MET A 152 -5.65 4.32 -23.17
N SER A 153 -4.88 3.54 -23.93
CA SER A 153 -5.39 2.82 -25.10
C SER A 153 -6.18 1.55 -24.73
N ILE A 154 -6.08 1.09 -23.48
CA ILE A 154 -6.77 -0.12 -23.03
C ILE A 154 -8.29 0.13 -22.98
N PRO A 155 -9.11 -0.66 -23.72
CA PRO A 155 -10.56 -0.48 -23.79
C PRO A 155 -11.28 -1.01 -22.55
N PHE A 156 -11.09 -0.35 -21.41
CA PHE A 156 -11.88 -0.61 -20.20
C PHE A 156 -13.36 -0.20 -20.37
N PRO A 157 -14.27 -0.72 -19.52
CA PRO A 157 -15.62 -0.18 -19.43
C PRO A 157 -15.59 1.34 -19.21
N GLU A 158 -16.51 2.07 -19.86
CA GLU A 158 -16.55 3.54 -19.80
C GLU A 158 -16.54 4.07 -18.36
N SER A 159 -17.26 3.42 -17.44
CA SER A 159 -17.31 3.80 -16.04
C SER A 159 -15.96 3.75 -15.33
N TYR A 160 -15.06 2.85 -15.73
CA TYR A 160 -13.69 2.76 -15.19
C TYR A 160 -12.75 3.71 -15.94
N ALA A 161 -12.90 3.79 -17.27
CA ALA A 161 -12.09 4.64 -18.12
C ALA A 161 -12.27 6.14 -17.83
N ALA A 162 -13.48 6.55 -17.47
CA ALA A 162 -13.83 7.94 -17.24
C ALA A 162 -13.12 8.56 -16.02
N VAL A 163 -12.77 7.73 -15.03
CA VAL A 163 -12.35 8.18 -13.70
C VAL A 163 -11.05 7.47 -13.29
N GLU A 164 -11.12 6.17 -13.00
CA GLU A 164 -10.00 5.39 -12.46
C GLU A 164 -8.80 5.32 -13.41
N GLN A 165 -9.04 5.02 -14.69
CA GLN A 165 -7.96 4.92 -15.68
C GLN A 165 -7.21 6.26 -15.82
N LYS A 166 -7.94 7.38 -15.86
CA LYS A 166 -7.35 8.72 -15.95
C LYS A 166 -6.56 9.10 -14.69
N MET A 167 -7.03 8.70 -13.51
CA MET A 167 -6.30 8.92 -12.26
C MET A 167 -4.95 8.22 -12.28
N ILE A 168 -4.93 6.92 -12.62
CA ILE A 168 -3.69 6.15 -12.71
C ILE A 168 -2.76 6.73 -13.77
N GLY A 169 -3.31 7.14 -14.92
CA GLY A 169 -2.55 7.79 -15.98
C GLY A 169 -2.07 9.22 -15.64
N GLY A 170 -2.41 9.79 -14.48
CA GLY A 170 -2.01 11.16 -14.14
C GLY A 170 -2.65 12.24 -15.02
N LEU A 171 -3.84 11.97 -15.56
CA LEU A 171 -4.59 12.90 -16.43
C LEU A 171 -5.67 13.70 -15.67
N VAL A 172 -5.75 13.54 -14.35
CA VAL A 172 -6.64 14.33 -13.50
C VAL A 172 -5.92 15.61 -13.06
N PRO A 173 -6.47 16.81 -13.36
CA PRO A 173 -5.89 18.07 -12.89
C PRO A 173 -5.69 18.08 -11.38
N ASP A 174 -4.63 18.77 -10.93
CA ASP A 174 -4.27 18.95 -9.51
C ASP A 174 -3.88 17.67 -8.74
N MET A 175 -3.84 16.51 -9.41
CA MET A 175 -3.34 15.28 -8.81
C MET A 175 -1.81 15.24 -8.90
N ASP A 176 -1.13 15.43 -7.77
CA ASP A 176 0.31 15.20 -7.69
C ASP A 176 0.62 13.69 -7.67
N VAL A 177 1.07 13.22 -8.83
CA VAL A 177 1.55 11.87 -9.12
C VAL A 177 3.08 11.81 -9.20
N THR A 178 3.79 12.87 -8.79
CA THR A 178 5.24 12.92 -8.84
C THR A 178 5.85 11.76 -8.05
N GLY A 179 6.74 11.01 -8.70
CA GLY A 179 7.41 9.86 -8.11
C GLY A 179 6.54 8.60 -7.99
N LEU A 180 5.33 8.57 -8.56
CA LEU A 180 4.49 7.37 -8.61
C LEU A 180 5.16 6.30 -9.48
N ALA A 181 5.65 5.24 -8.84
CA ALA A 181 6.38 4.15 -9.49
C ALA A 181 5.45 3.00 -9.87
N ALA A 182 4.41 2.74 -9.08
CA ALA A 182 3.42 1.71 -9.40
C ALA A 182 2.06 1.96 -8.73
N VAL A 183 1.00 1.42 -9.34
CA VAL A 183 -0.34 1.34 -8.76
C VAL A 183 -0.85 -0.09 -8.82
N SER A 184 -1.33 -0.61 -7.69
CA SER A 184 -2.01 -1.90 -7.65
C SER A 184 -3.52 -1.74 -7.83
N GLN A 185 -4.11 -2.70 -8.53
CA GLN A 185 -5.54 -2.79 -8.78
C GLN A 185 -6.03 -4.21 -8.53
N ASN A 186 -7.32 -4.36 -8.26
CA ASN A 186 -7.93 -5.66 -8.02
C ASN A 186 -9.06 -5.91 -9.03
N ALA A 187 -8.87 -6.89 -9.90
CA ALA A 187 -9.84 -7.20 -10.95
C ALA A 187 -11.22 -7.63 -10.40
N VAL A 188 -11.28 -8.24 -9.20
CA VAL A 188 -12.55 -8.59 -8.55
C VAL A 188 -13.27 -7.34 -8.06
N ALA A 189 -12.54 -6.35 -7.53
CA ALA A 189 -13.13 -5.08 -7.12
C ALA A 189 -13.67 -4.31 -8.33
N ILE A 190 -12.86 -4.20 -9.40
CA ILE A 190 -13.26 -3.55 -10.67
C ILE A 190 -14.50 -4.25 -11.25
N SER A 191 -14.49 -5.59 -11.27
CA SER A 191 -15.61 -6.39 -11.76
C SER A 191 -16.92 -6.07 -11.03
N ARG A 192 -16.88 -6.00 -9.70
CA ARG A 192 -18.06 -5.67 -8.87
C ARG A 192 -18.54 -4.24 -9.08
N GLN A 193 -17.62 -3.29 -9.23
CA GLN A 193 -17.94 -1.87 -9.31
C GLN A 193 -18.44 -1.46 -10.71
N HIS A 194 -17.89 -2.06 -11.77
CA HIS A 194 -18.12 -1.63 -13.15
C HIS A 194 -18.84 -2.66 -14.02
N GLY A 195 -19.28 -3.79 -13.45
CA GLY A 195 -20.09 -4.79 -14.16
C GLY A 195 -19.35 -5.54 -15.28
N VAL A 196 -18.01 -5.59 -15.24
CA VAL A 196 -17.17 -6.35 -16.18
C VAL A 196 -16.76 -7.68 -15.58
N SER A 197 -16.56 -8.72 -16.38
CA SER A 197 -16.10 -10.02 -15.84
C SER A 197 -14.60 -10.00 -15.49
N VAL A 198 -14.22 -10.75 -14.46
CA VAL A 198 -12.82 -10.93 -14.06
C VAL A 198 -12.00 -11.55 -15.19
N ASP A 199 -12.55 -12.52 -15.92
CA ASP A 199 -11.84 -13.16 -17.04
C ASP A 199 -11.64 -12.20 -18.23
N SER A 200 -12.62 -11.36 -18.53
CA SER A 200 -12.48 -10.30 -19.54
C SER A 200 -11.34 -9.35 -19.19
N LEU A 201 -11.25 -8.95 -17.92
CA LEU A 201 -10.12 -8.14 -17.44
C LEU A 201 -8.79 -8.89 -17.57
N ARG A 202 -8.73 -10.18 -17.23
CA ARG A 202 -7.50 -10.98 -17.38
C ARG A 202 -7.02 -11.01 -18.83
N THR A 203 -7.92 -11.30 -19.76
CA THR A 203 -7.61 -11.35 -21.20
C THR A 203 -7.18 -9.99 -21.75
N LEU A 204 -7.83 -8.92 -21.28
CA LEU A 204 -7.51 -7.55 -21.66
C LEU A 204 -6.10 -7.15 -21.20
N LEU A 205 -5.79 -7.41 -19.93
CA LEU A 205 -4.57 -6.95 -19.28
C LEU A 205 -3.34 -7.80 -19.62
N GLY A 206 -3.50 -9.11 -19.85
CA GLY A 206 -2.39 -10.03 -20.10
C GLY A 206 -1.60 -9.78 -21.41
N ARG A 207 -1.94 -8.73 -22.16
CA ARG A 207 -1.29 -8.36 -23.43
C ARG A 207 -0.27 -7.22 -23.28
N HIS A 208 -0.09 -6.69 -22.07
CA HIS A 208 0.69 -5.48 -21.83
C HIS A 208 1.85 -5.74 -20.87
N SER A 209 3.08 -5.47 -21.29
CA SER A 209 4.31 -5.78 -20.54
C SER A 209 4.51 -4.92 -19.28
N PHE A 210 3.94 -3.72 -19.24
CA PHE A 210 3.98 -2.82 -18.07
C PHE A 210 3.00 -3.22 -16.97
N LEU A 211 2.18 -4.25 -17.22
CA LEU A 211 1.29 -4.85 -16.23
C LEU A 211 1.92 -6.12 -15.65
N SER A 212 2.00 -6.21 -14.33
CA SER A 212 2.32 -7.47 -13.65
C SER A 212 1.05 -8.08 -13.08
N THR A 213 0.74 -9.31 -13.48
CA THR A 213 -0.44 -10.09 -13.05
C THR A 213 -0.03 -11.36 -12.31
#